data_AF-A0A243QBI7-F1
#
_entry.id   AF-A0A243QBI7-F1
#
_cell.length_a   1.000
_cell.length_b   1.000
_cell.length_c   1.000
_cell.angle_alpha   90.00
_cell.angle_beta   90.00
_cell.angle_gamma   90.00
#
_symmetry.space_group_name_H-M   'P 1'
#
loop_
_entity.id
_entity.type
_entity.pdbx_description
1 polymer ?
#
loop_
_entity_poly.entity_id
_entity_poly.type
_entity_poly.pdbx_seq_one_letter_code
_entity_poly.pdbx_strand_id
1 'polypeptide(L)' 'MAHEPAGPEKSAMSSDDDAAQHRAARRRRLDSVFGDDLPELTSDDSDQHHTGRSKDWFEAQRPPHYE' A
#
# COMPACT_ATOMS: atom_id res chain seq x y z
N MET A 1 15.52 0.89 -46.26
CA MET A 1 15.79 1.37 -44.89
C MET A 1 14.60 1.01 -44.02
N ALA A 2 14.80 0.24 -42.95
CA ALA A 2 13.78 0.03 -41.93
C ALA A 2 13.87 1.19 -40.93
N HIS A 3 12.81 1.97 -40.79
CA HIS A 3 12.67 2.94 -39.69
C HIS A 3 11.70 2.36 -38.65
N GLU A 4 12.09 2.51 -37.39
CA GLU A 4 11.47 2.01 -36.15
C GLU A 4 9.96 2.25 -36.02
N PRO A 5 9.22 1.36 -35.33
CA PRO A 5 7.96 1.72 -34.70
C PRO A 5 8.21 2.38 -33.33
N ALA A 6 7.90 3.67 -33.21
CA ALA A 6 7.81 4.36 -31.92
C ALA A 6 6.74 3.67 -31.04
N GLY A 7 7.16 3.22 -29.86
CA GLY A 7 6.35 2.45 -28.91
C GLY A 7 5.28 3.28 -28.16
N PRO A 8 4.42 2.63 -27.36
CA PRO A 8 3.27 3.24 -26.71
C PRO A 8 3.66 3.95 -25.40
N GLU A 9 4.36 5.07 -25.48
CA GLU A 9 4.83 5.81 -24.29
C GLU A 9 3.69 6.59 -23.59
N LYS A 10 2.59 6.80 -24.32
CA LYS A 10 1.46 7.65 -23.92
C LYS A 10 0.39 6.96 -23.06
N SER A 11 0.49 5.64 -22.83
CA SER A 11 -0.47 4.90 -22.00
C SER A 11 0.02 4.64 -20.56
N ALA A 12 1.34 4.65 -20.31
CA ALA A 12 1.89 4.39 -18.98
C ALA A 12 1.79 5.61 -18.04
N MET A 13 1.92 6.84 -18.56
CA MET A 13 1.89 8.06 -17.75
C MET A 13 0.54 8.30 -17.08
N SER A 14 -0.58 8.12 -17.79
CA SER A 14 -1.92 8.28 -17.21
C SER A 14 -2.16 7.33 -16.05
N SER A 15 -1.68 6.07 -16.14
CA SER A 15 -1.89 5.08 -15.09
C SER A 15 -1.07 5.38 -13.83
N ASP A 16 0.13 5.97 -13.97
CA ASP A 16 0.95 6.33 -12.81
C ASP A 16 0.42 7.59 -12.11
N ASP A 17 -0.02 8.58 -12.90
CA ASP A 17 -0.69 9.78 -12.38
C ASP A 17 -1.99 9.44 -11.65
N ASP A 18 -2.82 8.54 -12.20
CA ASP A 18 -4.03 8.04 -11.53
C ASP A 18 -3.69 7.31 -10.22
N ALA A 19 -2.63 6.50 -10.20
CA ALA A 19 -2.17 5.81 -9.00
C ALA A 19 -1.65 6.80 -7.94
N ALA A 20 -0.93 7.85 -8.36
CA ALA A 20 -0.46 8.91 -7.48
C ALA A 20 -1.63 9.70 -6.85
N GLN A 21 -2.65 10.04 -7.65
CA GLN A 21 -3.87 10.69 -7.16
C GLN A 21 -4.62 9.81 -6.16
N HIS A 22 -4.74 8.51 -6.44
CA HIS A 22 -5.38 7.57 -5.52
C HIS A 22 -4.62 7.46 -4.18
N ARG A 23 -3.28 7.39 -4.21
CA ARG A 23 -2.45 7.41 -2.98
C ARG A 23 -2.64 8.70 -2.18
N ALA A 24 -2.67 9.86 -2.84
CA ALA A 24 -2.88 11.15 -2.18
C ALA A 24 -4.28 11.28 -1.56
N ALA A 25 -5.32 10.80 -2.24
CA ALA A 25 -6.68 10.79 -1.70
C ALA A 25 -6.81 9.86 -0.49
N ARG A 26 -6.17 8.68 -0.54
CA ARG A 26 -6.11 7.74 0.57
C ARG A 26 -5.40 8.35 1.79
N ARG A 27 -4.25 9.02 1.59
CA ARG A 27 -3.53 9.72 2.68
C ARG A 27 -4.43 10.75 3.37
N ARG A 28 -5.06 11.66 2.62
CA ARG A 28 -5.97 12.67 3.20
C ARG A 28 -7.09 12.06 4.03
N ARG A 29 -7.65 10.94 3.57
CA ARG A 29 -8.71 10.22 4.31
C ARG A 29 -8.17 9.66 5.63
N LEU A 30 -6.96 9.10 5.63
CA LEU A 30 -6.35 8.57 6.84
C LEU A 30 -6.01 9.71 7.82
N ASP A 31 -5.45 10.81 7.35
CA ASP A 31 -5.14 11.98 8.19
C ASP A 31 -6.42 12.59 8.80
N SER A 32 -7.55 12.55 8.08
CA SER A 32 -8.84 12.98 8.63
C SER A 32 -9.33 12.12 9.81
N VAL A 33 -8.90 10.86 9.91
CA VAL A 33 -9.35 9.92 10.95
C VAL A 33 -8.31 9.84 12.08
N PHE A 34 -7.03 9.81 11.72
CA PHE A 34 -5.92 9.54 12.62
C PHE A 34 -5.09 10.79 12.96
N GLY A 35 -5.24 11.89 12.22
CA GLY A 35 -4.42 13.09 12.38
C GLY A 35 -2.94 12.80 12.07
N ASP A 36 -2.05 13.41 12.86
CA ASP A 36 -0.60 13.31 12.70
C ASP A 36 0.01 12.05 13.35
N ASP A 37 -0.80 11.20 14.01
CA ASP A 37 -0.34 9.96 14.63
C ASP A 37 -0.09 8.82 13.63
N LEU A 38 -0.49 9.00 12.36
CA LEU A 38 -0.29 7.98 11.35
C LEU A 38 1.14 8.03 10.79
N PRO A 39 1.86 6.89 10.77
CA PRO A 39 3.20 6.85 10.19
C PRO A 39 3.21 7.15 8.68
N GLU A 40 4.35 7.67 8.20
CA GLU A 40 4.57 7.95 6.77
C GLU A 40 4.49 6.70 5.89
N LEU A 41 4.76 5.51 6.43
CA LEU A 41 4.58 4.24 5.71
C LEU A 41 3.58 3.38 6.47
N THR A 42 2.43 3.10 5.85
CA THR A 42 1.46 2.15 6.42
C THR A 42 1.81 0.74 5.97
N SER A 43 1.47 -0.26 6.78
CA SER A 43 1.74 -1.67 6.45
C SER A 43 1.07 -2.14 5.15
N ASP A 44 0.04 -1.42 4.67
CA ASP A 44 -0.69 -1.71 3.43
C ASP A 44 0.01 -1.12 2.19
N ASP A 45 0.83 -0.07 2.36
CA ASP A 45 1.66 0.53 1.30
C ASP A 45 3.06 -0.11 1.22
N SER A 46 3.42 -0.93 2.21
CA SER A 46 4.70 -1.62 2.27
C SER A 46 4.67 -2.87 1.39
N ASP A 47 5.47 -2.88 0.32
CA ASP A 47 5.76 -4.06 -0.53
C ASP A 47 6.51 -5.18 0.23
N GLN A 48 6.82 -4.97 1.51
CA GLN A 48 7.24 -6.08 2.36
C GLN A 48 6.08 -7.07 2.44
N HIS A 49 6.24 -8.17 1.70
CA HIS A 49 5.35 -9.32 1.67
C HIS A 49 4.67 -9.46 3.02
N HIS A 50 3.34 -9.39 3.03
CA HIS A 50 2.55 -9.70 4.20
C HIS A 50 3.02 -11.05 4.70
N THR A 51 3.88 -11.04 5.73
CA THR A 51 4.29 -12.23 6.43
C THR A 51 3.05 -12.64 7.18
N GLY A 52 2.17 -13.38 6.49
CA GLY A 52 0.91 -13.86 7.01
C GLY A 52 1.23 -14.52 8.33
N ARG A 53 0.87 -13.84 9.43
CA ARG A 53 1.32 -14.24 10.76
C ARG A 53 0.82 -15.67 10.95
N SER A 54 1.74 -16.58 11.27
CA SER A 54 1.41 -18.00 11.34
C SER A 54 0.37 -18.26 12.42
N LYS A 55 -0.30 -19.41 12.33
CA LYS A 55 -1.22 -19.86 13.38
C LYS A 55 -0.56 -19.82 14.77
N ASP A 56 0.72 -20.19 14.84
CA ASP A 56 1.53 -20.17 16.07
C ASP A 56 1.67 -18.76 16.66
N TRP A 57 1.84 -17.73 15.82
CA TRP A 57 1.85 -16.34 16.29
C TRP A 57 0.51 -15.97 16.94
N PHE A 58 -0.60 -16.38 16.32
CA PHE A 58 -1.94 -16.06 16.84
C PHE A 58 -2.20 -16.76 18.19
N GLU A 59 -1.78 -18.02 18.33
CA GLU A 59 -1.89 -18.76 19.59
C GLU A 59 -1.02 -18.13 20.70
N ALA A 60 0.18 -17.67 20.37
CA ALA A 60 1.08 -17.00 21.32
C ALA A 60 0.60 -15.62 21.78
N GLN A 61 -0.21 -14.92 20.97
CA GLN A 61 -0.78 -13.62 21.32
C GLN A 61 -2.15 -13.72 22.01
N ARG A 62 -2.67 -14.95 22.23
CA ARG A 62 -3.97 -15.12 22.87
C ARG A 62 -3.89 -14.62 24.32
N PRO A 63 -4.71 -13.64 24.73
CA PRO A 63 -4.71 -13.15 26.10
C PRO A 63 -4.90 -14.32 27.09
N PRO A 64 -4.27 -14.27 28.27
CA PRO A 64 -4.48 -15.29 29.28
C PRO A 64 -5.97 -15.35 29.62
N HIS A 65 -6.55 -16.56 29.52
CA HIS A 65 -7.89 -16.79 30.03
C HIS A 65 -7.82 -16.69 31.55
N TYR A 66 -8.36 -15.61 32.09
CA TYR A 66 -8.59 -15.51 33.52
C TYR A 66 -9.80 -16.38 33.85
N GLU A 67 -9.61 -17.36 34.74
CA GLU A 67 -10.72 -18.05 35.44
C GLU A 67 -11.20 -17.23 36.64
#